data_AF-A0AAV0Y8F0-F1
#
_entry.id   AF-A0AAV0Y8F0-F1
#
_cell.length_a   1.000
_cell.length_b   1.000
_cell.length_c   1.000
_cell.angle_alpha   90.00
_cell.angle_beta   90.00
_cell.angle_gamma   90.00
#
_symmetry.space_group_name_H-M   'P 1'
#
loop_
_entity.id
_entity.type
_entity.pdbx_description
1 polymer ?
#
loop_
_entity_poly.entity_id
_entity_poly.type
_entity_poly.pdbx_seq_one_letter_code
_entity_poly.pdbx_strand_id
1 'polypeptide(L)'
;MATVKKWNIENKISAVVTDNAPNIVGAIKLNNWRHISCFAHVLNIGIQHGLEKLKPIINKIKSIVEFFKQSSGACHKLQNIQKQNRFENLKLIQECKTRWNYAYLMMERNIKLKEPVLSTLAITNNRLNCISDDEWEVVYSACKLIKVFDELVVKQK
;
A
#
# COMPACT_ATOMS: atom_id res chain seq x y z
N MET A 1 0.58 -16.25 -30.43
CA MET A 1 0.33 -17.46 -31.26
C MET A 1 1.59 -18.11 -31.79
N ALA A 2 2.56 -17.35 -32.31
CA ALA A 2 3.83 -17.91 -32.81
C ALA A 2 4.52 -18.86 -31.80
N THR A 3 4.50 -18.54 -30.51
CA THR A 3 5.07 -19.39 -29.45
C THR A 3 4.36 -20.73 -29.33
N VAL A 4 3.03 -20.76 -29.24
CA VAL A 4 2.28 -22.01 -29.04
C VAL A 4 2.43 -22.95 -30.25
N LYS A 5 2.45 -22.37 -31.46
CA LYS A 5 2.78 -23.07 -32.72
C LYS A 5 4.20 -23.61 -32.74
N LYS A 6 5.18 -22.77 -32.42
CA LYS A 6 6.61 -23.13 -32.37
C LYS A 6 6.86 -24.33 -31.46
N TRP A 7 6.13 -24.44 -30.37
CA TRP A 7 6.27 -25.50 -29.37
C TRP A 7 5.29 -26.67 -29.59
N ASN A 8 4.43 -26.62 -30.60
CA ASN A 8 3.42 -27.64 -30.91
C ASN A 8 2.55 -28.06 -29.71
N ILE A 9 2.08 -27.06 -28.95
CA ILE A 9 1.30 -27.24 -27.71
C ILE A 9 -0.12 -26.66 -27.81
N GLU A 10 -0.61 -26.36 -29.01
CA GLU A 10 -1.91 -25.70 -29.22
C GLU A 10 -3.07 -26.47 -28.59
N ASN A 11 -3.06 -27.80 -28.69
CA ASN A 11 -4.08 -28.69 -28.11
C ASN A 11 -3.74 -29.16 -26.68
N LYS A 12 -2.65 -28.66 -26.09
CA LYS A 12 -2.16 -29.06 -24.76
C LYS A 12 -2.41 -27.98 -23.69
N ILE A 13 -3.00 -26.85 -24.08
CA ILE A 13 -3.32 -25.76 -23.14
C ILE A 13 -4.63 -26.07 -22.43
N SER A 14 -4.54 -26.38 -21.13
CA SER A 14 -5.73 -26.60 -20.29
C SER A 14 -6.34 -25.29 -19.77
N ALA A 15 -5.50 -24.30 -19.46
CA ALA A 15 -5.92 -22.97 -19.00
C ALA A 15 -4.80 -21.94 -19.15
N VAL A 16 -5.17 -20.66 -19.19
CA VAL A 16 -4.26 -19.52 -19.19
C VAL A 16 -4.62 -18.57 -18.05
N VAL A 17 -3.63 -18.28 -17.20
CA VAL A 17 -3.80 -17.36 -16.06
C VAL A 17 -3.26 -15.99 -16.42
N THR A 18 -4.06 -14.93 -16.28
CA THR A 18 -3.64 -13.55 -16.64
C THR A 18 -4.16 -12.50 -15.67
N ASP A 19 -3.63 -11.27 -15.77
CA ASP A 19 -4.04 -10.10 -14.98
C ASP A 19 -5.33 -9.42 -15.50
N ASN A 20 -6.11 -10.11 -16.34
CA ASN A 20 -7.35 -9.61 -16.92
C ASN A 20 -7.22 -8.41 -17.87
N ALA A 21 -6.02 -8.10 -18.39
CA ALA A 21 -5.88 -7.08 -19.42
C ALA A 21 -6.80 -7.36 -20.63
N PRO A 22 -7.64 -6.41 -21.09
CA PRO A 22 -8.68 -6.67 -22.10
C PRO A 22 -8.17 -7.32 -23.38
N ASN A 23 -7.02 -6.85 -23.88
CA ASN A 23 -6.37 -7.39 -25.08
C ASN A 23 -5.95 -8.85 -24.92
N ILE A 24 -5.47 -9.21 -23.73
CA ILE A 24 -5.03 -10.57 -23.40
C ILE A 24 -6.24 -11.49 -23.25
N VAL A 25 -7.28 -11.05 -22.54
CA VAL A 25 -8.54 -11.81 -22.41
C VAL A 25 -9.19 -12.02 -23.78
N GLY A 26 -9.17 -11.01 -24.64
CA GLY A 26 -9.63 -11.11 -26.04
C GLY A 26 -8.86 -12.18 -26.82
N ALA A 27 -7.53 -12.18 -26.73
CA ALA A 27 -6.70 -13.19 -27.39
C ALA A 27 -6.99 -14.62 -26.90
N ILE A 28 -7.19 -14.82 -25.59
CA ILE A 28 -7.53 -16.13 -25.02
C ILE A 28 -8.88 -16.61 -25.56
N LYS A 29 -9.89 -15.72 -25.59
CA LYS A 29 -11.23 -16.02 -26.13
C LYS A 29 -11.19 -16.40 -27.61
N LEU A 30 -10.41 -15.67 -28.43
CA LEU A 30 -10.23 -15.98 -29.85
C LEU A 30 -9.66 -17.38 -30.11
N ASN A 31 -9.00 -17.98 -29.11
CA ASN A 31 -8.37 -19.29 -29.22
C ASN A 31 -9.12 -20.38 -28.45
N ASN A 32 -10.33 -20.07 -27.95
CA ASN A 32 -11.16 -20.98 -27.17
C ASN A 32 -10.42 -21.61 -25.97
N TRP A 33 -9.45 -20.90 -25.40
CA TRP A 33 -8.73 -21.35 -24.23
C TRP A 33 -9.50 -20.98 -22.95
N ARG A 34 -9.41 -21.84 -21.92
CA ARG A 34 -9.97 -21.54 -20.60
C ARG A 34 -9.17 -20.40 -19.94
N HIS A 35 -9.84 -19.30 -19.62
CA HIS A 35 -9.24 -18.19 -18.88
C HIS A 35 -9.41 -18.38 -17.38
N ILE A 36 -8.36 -18.09 -16.61
CA ILE A 36 -8.38 -18.00 -15.15
C ILE A 36 -7.81 -16.64 -14.74
N SER A 37 -8.54 -15.89 -13.94
CA SER A 37 -8.07 -14.60 -13.42
C SER A 37 -6.94 -14.80 -12.41
N CYS A 38 -5.91 -13.95 -12.47
CA CYS A 38 -4.85 -13.92 -11.47
C CYS A 38 -5.42 -13.50 -10.11
N PHE A 39 -5.33 -14.37 -9.12
CA PHE A 39 -5.83 -14.12 -7.76
C PHE A 39 -5.22 -12.85 -7.14
N ALA A 40 -3.90 -12.68 -7.28
CA ALA A 40 -3.20 -11.50 -6.76
C ALA A 40 -3.70 -10.19 -7.41
N HIS A 41 -4.08 -10.23 -8.69
CA HIS A 41 -4.64 -9.06 -9.38
C HIS A 41 -6.04 -8.72 -8.87
N VAL A 42 -6.93 -9.72 -8.72
CA VAL A 42 -8.27 -9.53 -8.16
C VAL A 42 -8.20 -8.99 -6.73
N LEU A 43 -7.30 -9.52 -5.91
CA LEU A 43 -7.07 -9.05 -4.55
C LEU A 43 -6.59 -7.60 -4.52
N ASN A 44 -5.62 -7.24 -5.36
CA ASN A 44 -5.15 -5.86 -5.50
C ASN A 44 -6.30 -4.90 -5.86
N ILE A 45 -7.19 -5.27 -6.79
CA ILE A 45 -8.36 -4.47 -7.14
C ILE A 45 -9.24 -4.23 -5.89
N GLY A 46 -9.55 -5.28 -5.13
CA GLY A 46 -10.37 -5.17 -3.93
C GLY A 46 -9.76 -4.25 -2.87
N ILE A 47 -8.46 -4.42 -2.59
CA ILE A 47 -7.72 -3.58 -1.62
C ILE A 47 -7.70 -2.13 -2.08
N GLN A 48 -7.43 -1.85 -3.35
CA GLN A 48 -7.41 -0.49 -3.87
C GLN A 48 -8.77 0.20 -3.74
N HIS A 49 -9.87 -0.50 -4.02
CA HIS A 49 -11.21 0.05 -3.80
C HIS A 49 -11.48 0.38 -2.32
N GLY A 50 -11.02 -0.46 -1.40
CA GLY A 50 -11.10 -0.18 0.04
C GLY A 50 -10.27 1.05 0.44
N LEU A 51 -9.05 1.16 -0.07
CA LEU A 51 -8.16 2.30 0.19
C LEU A 51 -8.72 3.62 -0.36
N GLU A 52 -9.45 3.60 -1.47
CA GLU A 52 -10.12 4.79 -2.00
C GLU A 52 -11.17 5.35 -1.01
N LYS A 53 -11.81 4.50 -0.20
CA LYS A 53 -12.72 4.96 0.87
C LYS A 53 -11.96 5.63 2.02
N LEU A 54 -10.71 5.22 2.26
CA LEU A 54 -9.83 5.77 3.30
C LEU A 54 -9.00 6.96 2.81
N LYS A 55 -9.14 7.35 1.55
CA LYS A 55 -8.37 8.43 0.91
C LYS A 55 -8.36 9.74 1.68
N PRO A 56 -9.45 10.22 2.32
CA PRO A 56 -9.40 11.43 3.14
C PRO A 56 -8.39 11.31 4.29
N ILE A 57 -8.40 10.18 5.03
CA ILE A 57 -7.49 9.94 6.15
C ILE A 57 -6.05 9.75 5.65
N ILE A 58 -5.87 8.99 4.56
CA ILE A 58 -4.57 8.79 3.91
C ILE A 58 -3.97 10.13 3.46
N ASN A 59 -4.78 11.06 2.96
CA ASN A 59 -4.31 12.39 2.57
C ASN A 59 -3.85 13.23 3.78
N LYS A 60 -4.53 13.13 4.93
CA LYS A 60 -4.04 13.76 6.18
C LYS A 60 -2.66 13.20 6.57
N ILE A 61 -2.50 11.87 6.52
CA ILE A 61 -1.21 11.21 6.78
C ILE A 61 -0.15 11.69 5.77
N LYS A 62 -0.48 11.81 4.49
CA LYS A 62 0.43 12.34 3.46
C LYS A 62 0.91 13.74 3.79
N SER A 63 0.01 14.64 4.17
CA SER A 63 0.36 16.02 4.55
C SER A 63 1.31 16.06 5.75
N ILE A 64 1.10 15.17 6.74
CA ILE A 64 2.02 15.02 7.87
C ILE A 64 3.41 14.58 7.37
N VAL A 65 3.47 13.51 6.58
CA VAL A 65 4.75 12.98 6.06
C VAL A 65 5.48 14.02 5.21
N GLU A 66 4.76 14.74 4.37
CA GLU A 66 5.30 15.79 3.50
C GLU A 66 5.90 16.94 4.31
N PHE A 67 5.21 17.39 5.35
CA PHE A 67 5.74 18.41 6.27
C PHE A 67 7.09 18.00 6.88
N PHE A 68 7.19 16.77 7.40
CA PHE A 68 8.46 16.27 7.93
C PHE A 68 9.54 16.18 6.87
N LYS A 69 9.21 15.72 5.65
CA LYS A 69 10.19 15.65 4.55
C LYS A 69 10.70 17.00 4.09
N GLN A 70 9.88 18.05 4.17
CA GLN A 70 10.24 19.41 3.76
C GLN A 70 10.95 20.20 4.87
N SER A 71 10.77 19.83 6.14
CA SER A 71 11.32 20.55 7.28
C SER A 71 12.42 19.76 7.99
N SER A 72 13.68 20.13 7.73
CA SER A 72 14.84 19.57 8.43
C SER A 72 14.75 19.76 9.95
N GLY A 73 14.24 20.90 10.41
CA GLY A 73 14.00 21.18 11.82
C GLY A 73 12.96 20.26 12.45
N ALA A 74 11.83 20.01 11.76
CA ALA A 74 10.82 19.07 12.24
C ALA A 74 11.36 17.63 12.27
N CYS A 75 12.13 17.22 11.26
CA CYS A 75 12.81 15.93 11.26
C CYS A 75 13.79 15.77 12.44
N HIS A 76 14.62 16.78 12.69
CA HIS A 76 15.56 16.74 13.81
C HIS A 76 14.83 16.66 15.16
N LYS A 77 13.73 17.41 15.30
CA LYS A 77 12.92 17.38 16.52
C LYS A 77 12.22 16.03 16.73
N LEU A 78 11.70 15.44 15.66
CA LEU A 78 11.14 14.08 15.68
C LEU A 78 12.19 13.06 16.14
N GLN A 79 13.40 13.12 15.60
CA GLN A 79 14.50 12.24 16.01
C GLN A 79 14.87 12.42 17.50
N ASN A 80 14.88 13.66 17.99
CA ASN A 80 15.18 13.94 19.39
C ASN A 80 14.08 13.39 20.31
N ILE A 81 12.81 13.57 19.96
CA ILE A 81 11.68 13.00 20.70
C ILE A 81 11.72 11.48 20.69
N GLN A 82 12.03 10.86 19.52
CA GLN A 82 12.22 9.41 19.43
C GLN A 82 13.33 8.93 20.39
N LYS A 83 14.48 9.61 20.41
CA LYS A 83 15.59 9.27 21.32
C LYS A 83 15.21 9.42 22.79
N GLN A 84 14.60 10.54 23.17
CA GLN A 84 14.20 10.83 24.55
C GLN A 84 13.23 9.78 25.08
N ASN A 85 12.27 9.37 24.25
CA ASN A 85 11.24 8.40 24.62
C ASN A 85 11.63 6.95 24.28
N ARG A 86 12.91 6.69 23.93
CA ARG A 86 13.46 5.37 23.60
C ARG A 86 12.75 4.64 22.45
N PHE A 87 12.18 5.39 21.51
CA PHE A 87 11.70 4.85 20.25
C PHE A 87 12.87 4.55 19.30
N GLU A 88 12.67 3.59 18.41
CA GLU A 88 13.57 3.35 17.29
C GLU A 88 13.66 4.60 16.40
N ASN A 89 14.86 4.99 15.98
CA ASN A 89 15.10 6.15 15.13
C ASN A 89 14.73 5.86 13.66
N LEU A 90 13.44 5.93 13.38
CA LEU A 90 12.84 5.68 12.08
C LEU A 90 12.40 6.97 11.40
N LYS A 91 12.62 7.04 10.09
CA LYS A 91 12.04 8.09 9.23
C LYS A 91 10.61 7.72 8.81
N LEU A 92 9.79 8.73 8.53
CA LEU A 92 8.48 8.53 7.90
C LEU A 92 8.63 8.07 6.44
N ILE A 93 7.70 7.21 6.00
CA ILE A 93 7.66 6.67 4.64
C ILE A 93 6.60 7.46 3.86
N GLN A 94 6.90 7.82 2.61
CA GLN A 94 5.94 8.45 1.71
C GLN A 94 5.37 7.40 0.76
N GLU A 95 4.07 7.50 0.48
CA GLU A 95 3.41 6.64 -0.50
C GLU A 95 3.98 6.82 -1.91
N CYS A 96 4.13 5.71 -2.63
CA CYS A 96 4.32 5.68 -4.08
C CYS A 96 3.03 5.12 -4.71
N LYS A 97 2.45 5.85 -5.66
CA LYS A 97 1.11 5.60 -6.23
C LYS A 97 0.94 4.25 -6.94
N THR A 98 2.01 3.52 -7.22
CA THR A 98 1.96 2.39 -8.16
C THR A 98 1.54 1.06 -7.54
N ARG A 99 1.56 0.90 -6.20
CA ARG A 99 1.16 -0.34 -5.51
C ARG A 99 0.58 -0.07 -4.11
N TRP A 100 -0.45 -0.81 -3.73
CA TRP A 100 -1.10 -0.75 -2.41
C TRP A 100 -0.11 -0.96 -1.24
N ASN A 101 0.97 -1.72 -1.46
CA ASN A 101 2.01 -1.95 -0.47
C ASN A 101 2.59 -0.63 0.05
N TYR A 102 2.71 0.41 -0.78
CA TYR A 102 3.26 1.69 -0.31
C TYR A 102 2.29 2.50 0.56
N ALA A 103 0.98 2.43 0.28
CA ALA A 103 -0.02 3.05 1.14
C ALA A 103 -0.04 2.34 2.51
N TYR A 104 -0.02 1.01 2.49
CA TYR A 104 0.11 0.17 3.69
C TYR A 104 1.37 0.52 4.51
N LEU A 105 2.55 0.50 3.89
CA LEU A 105 3.82 0.80 4.57
C LEU A 105 3.86 2.21 5.17
N MET A 106 3.27 3.20 4.48
CA MET A 106 3.15 4.56 5.01
C MET A 106 2.25 4.59 6.26
N MET A 107 1.07 3.97 6.18
CA MET A 107 0.13 3.93 7.31
C MET A 107 0.73 3.17 8.50
N GLU A 108 1.31 1.98 8.27
CA GLU A 108 1.96 1.18 9.30
C GLU A 108 3.10 1.94 9.99
N ARG A 109 3.95 2.62 9.21
CA ARG A 109 5.02 3.46 9.77
C ARG A 109 4.48 4.62 10.60
N ASN A 110 3.40 5.27 10.16
CA ASN A 110 2.79 6.36 10.90
C ASN A 110 2.15 5.87 12.19
N ILE A 111 1.49 4.70 12.20
CA ILE A 111 0.98 4.08 13.43
C ILE A 111 2.14 3.82 14.41
N LYS A 112 3.23 3.19 13.94
CA LYS A 112 4.40 2.88 14.79
C LYS A 112 5.04 4.14 15.40
N LEU A 113 4.91 5.27 14.71
CA LEU A 113 5.46 6.56 15.13
C LEU A 113 4.37 7.54 15.60
N LYS A 114 3.15 7.10 15.91
CA LYS A 114 2.01 7.98 16.27
C LYS A 114 2.42 8.98 17.35
N GLU A 115 2.83 8.49 18.52
CA GLU A 115 3.20 9.34 19.66
C GLU A 115 4.30 10.37 19.37
N PRO A 116 5.49 9.99 18.85
CA PRO A 116 6.53 10.96 18.56
C PRO A 116 6.15 11.93 17.45
N VAL A 117 5.36 11.50 16.45
CA VAL A 117 4.83 12.38 15.40
C VAL A 117 3.88 13.41 15.98
N LEU A 118 2.88 12.99 16.75
CA LEU A 118 1.88 13.88 17.35
C LEU A 118 2.55 14.89 18.31
N SER A 119 3.48 14.42 19.14
CA SER A 119 4.27 15.27 20.04
C SER A 119 5.08 16.32 19.27
N THR A 120 5.70 15.92 18.15
CA THR A 120 6.47 16.87 17.33
C THR A 120 5.57 17.88 16.64
N LEU A 121 4.41 17.44 16.12
CA LEU A 121 3.44 18.32 15.48
C LEU A 121 2.86 19.33 16.47
N ALA A 122 2.55 18.93 17.70
CA ALA A 122 2.06 19.84 18.74
C ALA A 122 2.99 21.04 18.97
N ILE A 123 4.31 20.84 18.81
CA ILE A 123 5.32 21.88 19.01
C ILE A 123 5.64 22.65 17.73
N THR A 124 5.56 22.00 16.56
CA THR A 124 6.06 22.56 15.28
C THR A 124 4.96 23.03 14.34
N ASN A 125 3.86 22.30 14.25
CA ASN A 125 2.71 22.63 13.42
C ASN A 125 1.45 21.86 13.87
N ASN A 126 0.79 22.35 14.91
CA ASN A 126 -0.35 21.66 15.52
C ASN A 126 -1.58 21.56 14.57
N ARG A 127 -1.63 22.36 13.49
CA ARG A 127 -2.72 22.28 12.50
C ARG A 127 -2.74 20.95 11.74
N LEU A 128 -1.59 20.28 11.65
CA LEU A 128 -1.48 18.95 11.04
C LEU A 128 -1.88 17.82 12.00
N ASN A 129 -2.10 18.12 13.28
CA ASN A 129 -2.66 17.19 14.25
C ASN A 129 -4.20 17.13 14.10
N CYS A 130 -4.65 16.61 12.95
CA CYS A 130 -6.05 16.67 12.51
C CYS A 130 -6.68 15.28 12.26
N ILE A 131 -5.97 14.21 12.66
CA ILE A 131 -6.47 12.83 12.62
C ILE A 131 -7.08 12.53 13.98
N SER A 132 -8.38 12.23 14.02
CA SER A 132 -9.08 11.88 15.27
C SER A 132 -8.69 10.48 15.76
N ASP A 133 -9.00 10.16 17.02
CA ASP A 133 -8.76 8.81 17.55
C ASP A 133 -9.57 7.74 16.79
N ASP A 134 -10.83 8.04 16.42
CA ASP A 134 -11.63 7.14 15.58
C ASP A 134 -10.97 6.90 14.20
N GLU A 135 -10.41 7.94 13.58
CA GLU A 135 -9.68 7.80 12.32
C GLU A 135 -8.41 6.97 12.49
N TRP A 136 -7.70 7.10 13.62
CA TRP A 136 -6.56 6.24 13.94
C TRP A 136 -6.96 4.77 14.09
N GLU A 137 -8.08 4.49 14.73
CA GLU A 137 -8.61 3.12 14.87
C GLU A 137 -9.00 2.51 13.53
N VAL A 138 -9.59 3.32 12.64
CA VAL A 138 -9.86 2.91 11.25
C VAL A 138 -8.57 2.57 10.50
N VAL A 139 -7.53 3.40 10.62
CA VAL A 139 -6.23 3.15 9.97
C VAL A 139 -5.55 1.90 10.55
N TYR A 140 -5.62 1.68 11.86
CA TYR A 140 -5.11 0.48 12.51
C TYR A 140 -5.82 -0.78 12.01
N SER A 141 -7.15 -0.76 11.96
CA SER A 141 -7.98 -1.86 11.46
C SER A 141 -7.67 -2.17 9.99
N ALA A 142 -7.55 -1.15 9.16
CA ALA A 142 -7.17 -1.29 7.76
C ALA A 142 -5.77 -1.91 7.61
N CYS A 143 -4.78 -1.44 8.37
CA CYS A 143 -3.42 -2.00 8.33
C CYS A 143 -3.41 -3.48 8.75
N LYS A 144 -4.15 -3.85 9.80
CA LYS A 144 -4.25 -5.24 10.25
C LYS A 144 -4.81 -6.16 9.15
N LEU A 145 -5.85 -5.71 8.45
CA LEU A 145 -6.44 -6.46 7.35
C LEU A 145 -5.48 -6.58 6.15
N ILE A 146 -4.89 -5.46 5.74
CA ILE A 146 -3.98 -5.40 4.59
C ILE A 146 -2.71 -6.23 4.82
N LYS A 147 -2.21 -6.27 6.06
CA LYS A 147 -1.05 -7.08 6.45
C LYS A 147 -1.24 -8.57 6.14
N VAL A 148 -2.43 -9.12 6.40
CA VAL A 148 -2.75 -10.53 6.10
C VAL A 148 -2.55 -10.81 4.60
N PHE A 149 -2.98 -9.88 3.75
CA PHE A 149 -2.83 -10.00 2.31
C PHE A 149 -1.39 -9.78 1.84
N ASP A 150 -0.62 -8.91 2.50
CA ASP A 150 0.79 -8.64 2.17
C ASP A 150 1.65 -9.87 2.42
N GLU A 151 1.48 -10.50 3.56
CA GLU A 151 2.20 -11.73 3.88
C GLU A 151 1.86 -12.88 2.90
N LEU A 152 0.61 -12.96 2.42
CA LEU A 152 0.21 -13.99 1.45
C LEU A 152 0.77 -13.75 0.04
N VAL A 153 0.94 -12.50 -0.37
CA VAL A 153 1.39 -12.16 -1.74
C VAL A 153 2.92 -12.04 -1.82
N VAL A 154 3.59 -11.63 -0.75
CA VAL A 154 5.06 -11.46 -0.72
C VAL A 154 5.80 -12.78 -0.49
N LYS A 155 5.24 -13.73 0.28
CA LYS A 155 5.86 -15.05 0.54
C LYS A 155 5.85 -16.02 -0.64
N GLN A 156 5.32 -15.62 -1.80
CA GLN A 156 5.32 -16.43 -3.04
C GLN A 156 6.48 -16.09 -4.00
N LYS A 157 7.45 -15.28 -3.56
CA LYS A 157 8.71 -15.03 -4.26
C LYS A 157 9.86 -15.62 -3.48
#